data_AF-M5CB79-F1
#
_entry.id   AF-M5CB79-F1
#
_cell.length_a   1.000
_cell.length_b   1.000
_cell.length_c   1.000
_cell.angle_alpha   90.00
_cell.angle_beta   90.00
_cell.angle_gamma   90.00
#
_symmetry.space_group_name_H-M   'P 1'
#
loop_
_entity.id
_entity.type
_entity.pdbx_description
1 polymer ?
#
loop_
_entity_poly.entity_id
_entity_poly.type
_entity_poly.pdbx_seq_one_letter_code
_entity_poly.pdbx_strand_id
1 'polypeptide(L)'
;MLDGSNPKQGKIWKKATLTFSFDGRTMTHDFLISPIGSHNAILGIKWLEKESPEIDWSTRQLSLPIPSPETATIAQEEEVDDSPLAGIPEQYHVYAKVFGEEEFNKLPLIATMTSGLT
;
A
#
# COMPACT_ATOMS: atom_id res chain seq x y z
N MET A 1 38.97 -5.48 -9.44
CA MET A 1 37.72 -4.88 -8.94
C MET A 1 36.76 -4.77 -10.11
N LEU A 2 35.45 -4.62 -9.88
CA LEU A 2 34.44 -4.54 -10.96
C LEU A 2 34.64 -3.31 -11.87
N ASP A 3 35.48 -2.37 -11.46
CA ASP A 3 35.89 -1.15 -12.17
C ASP A 3 37.25 -1.28 -12.91
N GLY A 4 37.84 -2.48 -12.98
CA GLY A 4 39.11 -2.70 -13.65
C GLY A 4 40.37 -2.36 -12.82
N SER A 5 40.23 -1.91 -11.58
CA SER A 5 41.39 -1.64 -10.71
C SER A 5 41.90 -2.89 -9.97
N ASN A 6 43.19 -2.90 -9.60
CA ASN A 6 43.82 -4.02 -8.91
C ASN A 6 43.36 -4.10 -7.44
N PRO A 7 42.74 -5.22 -7.01
CA PRO A 7 42.25 -5.35 -5.65
C PRO A 7 43.43 -5.42 -4.66
N LYS A 8 43.46 -4.53 -3.66
CA LYS A 8 44.49 -4.55 -2.61
C LYS A 8 44.31 -5.66 -1.57
N GLN A 9 43.12 -6.28 -1.47
CA GLN A 9 42.91 -7.42 -0.59
C GLN A 9 41.61 -8.17 -0.94
N GLY A 10 41.74 -9.44 -1.31
CA GLY A 10 40.66 -10.26 -1.85
C GLY A 10 39.96 -11.14 -0.84
N LYS A 11 39.23 -10.57 0.13
CA LYS A 11 38.33 -11.38 0.95
C LYS A 11 37.07 -10.56 1.24
N ILE A 12 35.91 -11.19 1.21
CA ILE A 12 34.60 -10.56 1.47
C ILE A 12 34.42 -10.56 2.98
N TRP A 13 34.43 -9.40 3.64
CA TRP A 13 34.65 -9.36 5.10
C TRP A 13 33.41 -9.11 5.92
N LYS A 14 32.35 -8.57 5.34
CA LYS A 14 31.16 -8.16 6.09
C LYS A 14 29.89 -8.26 5.23
N LYS A 15 28.80 -8.69 5.85
CA LYS A 15 27.44 -8.58 5.33
C LYS A 15 26.78 -7.41 6.06
N ALA A 16 26.09 -6.55 5.33
CA ALA A 16 25.35 -5.44 5.90
C ALA A 16 23.92 -5.44 5.36
N THR A 17 22.96 -5.25 6.24
CA THR A 17 21.56 -5.07 5.87
C THR A 17 21.34 -3.59 5.59
N LEU A 18 20.94 -3.25 4.37
CA LEU A 18 20.67 -1.88 3.94
C LEU A 18 19.20 -1.74 3.60
N THR A 19 18.60 -0.65 4.07
CA THR A 19 17.26 -0.22 3.69
C THR A 19 17.39 0.96 2.73
N PHE A 20 16.73 0.88 1.58
CA PHE A 20 16.72 1.94 0.59
C PHE A 20 15.32 2.08 -0.01
N SER A 21 15.03 3.26 -0.55
CA SER A 21 13.78 3.55 -1.24
C SER A 21 13.99 3.63 -2.75
N PHE A 22 13.11 2.96 -3.49
CA PHE A 22 13.08 2.99 -4.95
C PHE A 22 11.62 2.92 -5.43
N ASP A 23 11.26 3.78 -6.37
CA ASP A 23 9.90 3.82 -6.97
C ASP A 23 8.76 3.87 -5.93
N GLY A 24 8.94 4.71 -4.90
CA GLY A 24 7.99 4.87 -3.80
C GLY A 24 7.95 3.70 -2.80
N ARG A 25 8.74 2.64 -3.00
CA ARG A 25 8.82 1.49 -2.09
C ARG A 25 10.08 1.53 -1.25
N THR A 26 9.95 1.15 0.02
CA THR A 26 11.10 0.95 0.91
C THR A 26 11.40 -0.53 1.00
N MET A 27 12.66 -0.91 0.74
CA MET A 27 13.08 -2.31 0.67
C MET A 27 14.39 -2.51 1.45
N THR A 28 14.46 -3.65 2.13
CA THR A 28 15.59 -4.02 3.00
C THR A 28 16.24 -5.30 2.51
N HIS A 29 17.54 -5.23 2.21
CA HIS A 29 18.29 -6.36 1.68
C HIS A 29 19.68 -6.48 2.30
N ASP A 30 20.19 -7.71 2.31
CA ASP A 30 21.55 -8.02 2.72
C ASP A 30 22.53 -7.84 1.56
N PHE A 31 23.55 -7.01 1.78
CA PHE A 31 24.63 -6.73 0.85
C PHE A 31 25.97 -7.27 1.36
N LEU A 32 26.82 -7.69 0.43
CA LEU A 32 28.21 -8.04 0.70
C LEU A 32 29.08 -6.80 0.52
N ILE A 33 29.89 -6.48 1.53
CA ILE A 33 30.78 -5.31 1.48
C ILE A 33 32.08 -5.70 0.78
N SER A 34 32.39 -4.99 -0.30
CA SER A 34 33.62 -5.11 -1.08
C SER A 34 34.01 -3.75 -1.67
N PRO A 35 35.31 -3.47 -1.89
CA PRO A 35 35.73 -2.34 -2.71
C PRO A 35 35.23 -2.54 -4.16
N ILE A 36 34.19 -1.80 -4.55
CA ILE A 36 33.55 -1.91 -5.88
C ILE A 36 33.80 -0.70 -6.79
N GLY A 37 34.71 0.20 -6.40
CA GLY A 37 35.11 1.35 -7.20
C GLY A 37 34.22 2.57 -6.96
N SER A 38 33.72 3.18 -8.04
CA SER A 38 32.93 4.42 -8.04
C SER A 38 31.46 4.25 -7.64
N HIS A 39 30.96 3.02 -7.55
CA HIS A 39 29.57 2.74 -7.23
C HIS A 39 29.41 2.48 -5.74
N ASN A 40 28.28 2.90 -5.17
CA ASN A 40 28.00 2.70 -3.74
C ASN A 40 27.43 1.31 -3.44
N ALA A 41 26.60 0.78 -4.34
CA ALA A 41 25.98 -0.53 -4.21
C ALA A 41 25.65 -1.10 -5.60
N ILE A 42 25.58 -2.43 -5.70
CA ILE A 42 25.18 -3.14 -6.93
C ILE A 42 24.03 -4.07 -6.58
N LEU A 43 22.91 -3.91 -7.28
CA LEU A 43 21.77 -4.81 -7.20
C LEU A 43 22.01 -5.98 -8.15
N GLY A 44 22.33 -7.13 -7.58
CA GLY A 44 22.59 -8.35 -8.35
C GLY A 44 21.30 -9.11 -8.72
N ILE A 45 21.48 -10.26 -9.36
CA ILE A 45 20.39 -11.12 -9.84
C ILE A 45 19.41 -11.52 -8.72
N LYS A 46 19.90 -11.78 -7.50
CA LYS A 46 19.02 -12.11 -6.36
C LYS A 46 17.99 -11.03 -6.03
N TRP A 47 18.34 -9.77 -6.26
CA TRP A 47 17.40 -8.66 -6.06
C TRP A 47 16.41 -8.60 -7.22
N LEU A 48 16.90 -8.77 -8.46
CA LEU A 48 16.06 -8.81 -9.66
C LEU A 48 15.02 -9.94 -9.61
N GLU A 49 15.40 -11.14 -9.15
CA GLU A 49 14.47 -12.26 -9.00
C GLU A 49 13.41 -11.98 -7.93
N LYS A 50 13.80 -11.37 -6.80
CA LYS A 50 12.91 -11.13 -5.67
C LYS A 50 11.89 -10.02 -5.95
N GLU A 51 12.33 -8.89 -6.48
CA GLU A 51 11.45 -7.74 -6.72
C GLU A 51 10.81 -7.78 -8.11
N SER A 52 11.35 -8.60 -9.03
CA SER A 52 10.86 -8.77 -10.41
C SER A 52 10.53 -7.42 -11.09
N PRO A 53 11.49 -6.49 -11.14
CA PRO A 53 11.25 -5.18 -11.74
C PRO A 53 11.11 -5.30 -13.26
N GLU A 54 10.40 -4.35 -13.85
CA GLU A 54 10.36 -4.18 -15.29
C GLU A 54 11.58 -3.39 -15.75
N ILE A 55 12.35 -3.93 -16.69
CA ILE A 55 13.58 -3.33 -17.20
C ILE A 55 13.39 -2.97 -18.67
N ASP A 56 13.40 -1.68 -18.96
CA ASP A 56 13.47 -1.20 -20.34
C ASP A 56 14.93 -1.05 -20.75
N TRP A 57 15.42 -2.00 -21.54
CA TRP A 57 16.79 -2.04 -22.04
C TRP A 57 17.11 -0.92 -23.04
N SER A 58 16.09 -0.33 -23.68
CA SER A 58 16.27 0.76 -24.65
C SER A 58 16.55 2.07 -23.94
N THR A 59 15.75 2.37 -22.91
CA THR A 59 15.90 3.59 -22.10
C THR A 59 16.84 3.42 -20.93
N ARG A 60 17.24 2.18 -20.60
CA ARG A 60 18.03 1.80 -19.42
C ARG A 60 17.36 2.23 -18.12
N GLN A 61 16.03 2.18 -18.10
CA GLN A 61 15.23 2.48 -16.92
C GLN A 61 14.68 1.21 -16.30
N LEU A 62 14.34 1.32 -15.02
CA LEU A 62 13.81 0.24 -14.21
C LEU A 62 12.60 0.78 -13.46
N SER A 63 11.51 0.01 -13.43
CA SER A 63 10.25 0.35 -12.73
C SER A 63 9.73 -0.85 -11.95
N LEU A 64 9.02 -0.59 -10.85
CA LEU A 64 8.40 -1.65 -10.06
C LEU A 64 6.92 -1.78 -10.43
N PRO A 65 6.41 -3.00 -10.65
CA PRO A 65 5.01 -3.21 -11.03
C PRO A 65 4.10 -2.80 -9.88
N ILE A 66 3.32 -1.72 -10.07
CA ILE A 66 2.34 -1.25 -9.09
C ILE A 66 1.28 -2.34 -8.91
N PRO A 67 0.99 -2.82 -7.68
CA PRO A 67 -0.12 -3.73 -7.48
C PRO A 67 -1.40 -3.01 -7.93
N SER A 68 -2.09 -3.54 -8.93
CA SER A 68 -3.40 -3.03 -9.31
C SER A 68 -4.29 -3.09 -8.08
N PRO A 69 -4.98 -1.99 -7.71
CA PRO A 69 -5.95 -2.06 -6.64
C PRO A 69 -6.94 -3.16 -6.99
N GLU A 70 -6.99 -4.19 -6.14
CA GLU A 70 -8.01 -5.23 -6.21
C GLU A 70 -9.34 -4.48 -6.17
N THR A 71 -10.07 -4.48 -7.29
CA THR A 71 -11.32 -3.75 -7.41
C THR A 71 -12.28 -4.35 -6.39
N ALA A 72 -12.38 -3.72 -5.23
CA ALA A 72 -13.41 -4.05 -4.26
C ALA A 72 -14.74 -3.77 -4.98
N THR A 73 -15.48 -4.84 -5.28
CA THR A 73 -16.87 -4.74 -5.71
C THR A 73 -17.62 -4.05 -4.57
N ILE A 74 -17.75 -2.73 -4.62
CA ILE A 74 -18.68 -2.02 -3.76
C ILE A 74 -20.04 -2.61 -4.11
N ALA A 75 -20.67 -3.24 -3.12
CA ALA A 75 -22.03 -3.77 -3.25
C ALA A 75 -22.91 -2.62 -3.74
N GLN A 76 -23.32 -2.70 -5.01
CA GLN A 76 -24.18 -1.70 -5.62
C GLN A 76 -25.58 -1.88 -5.03
N GLU A 77 -26.07 -0.78 -4.45
CA GLU A 77 -27.47 -0.38 -4.30
C GLU A 77 -28.49 -1.48 -4.66
N GLU A 78 -29.01 -2.14 -3.64
CA GLU A 78 -30.14 -3.06 -3.74
C GLU A 78 -31.31 -2.27 -4.34
N GLU A 79 -31.87 -2.76 -5.45
CA GLU A 79 -32.99 -2.11 -6.12
C GLU A 79 -34.11 -1.86 -5.11
N VAL A 80 -34.61 -0.63 -5.11
CA VAL A 80 -35.72 -0.18 -4.27
C VAL A 80 -36.91 -1.10 -4.52
N ASP A 81 -37.12 -2.06 -3.63
CA ASP A 81 -38.36 -2.81 -3.53
C ASP A 81 -39.48 -1.82 -3.22
N ASP A 82 -40.51 -1.77 -4.07
CA ASP A 82 -41.65 -0.87 -3.92
C ASP A 82 -42.44 -1.11 -2.61
N SER A 83 -42.16 -2.20 -1.88
CA SER A 83 -42.78 -2.51 -0.59
C SER A 83 -41.77 -3.00 0.46
N PRO A 84 -40.93 -2.11 1.01
CA PRO A 84 -39.87 -2.46 1.98
C PRO A 84 -40.41 -3.00 3.33
N LEU A 85 -41.73 -2.98 3.52
CA LEU A 85 -42.41 -3.48 4.72
C LEU A 85 -43.04 -4.86 4.52
N ALA A 86 -43.00 -5.41 3.30
CA ALA A 86 -43.49 -6.74 2.99
C ALA A 86 -42.64 -7.79 3.74
N GLY A 87 -43.21 -8.37 4.81
CA GLY A 87 -42.53 -9.37 5.64
C GLY A 87 -42.07 -8.87 7.01
N ILE A 88 -42.19 -7.56 7.28
CA ILE A 88 -41.93 -7.01 8.62
C ILE A 88 -43.24 -7.04 9.43
N PRO A 89 -43.24 -7.60 10.65
CA PRO A 89 -44.41 -7.57 11.53
C PRO A 89 -44.85 -6.14 11.85
N GLU A 90 -46.17 -5.88 11.87
CA GLU A 90 -46.75 -4.53 12.04
C GLU A 90 -46.23 -3.77 13.26
N GLN A 91 -45.94 -4.47 14.36
CA GLN A 91 -45.37 -3.88 15.58
C GLN A 91 -44.04 -3.14 15.36
N TYR A 92 -43.33 -3.41 14.26
CA TYR A 92 -42.07 -2.77 13.91
C TYR A 92 -42.22 -1.70 12.82
N HIS A 93 -43.41 -1.49 12.24
CA HIS A 93 -43.65 -0.45 11.23
C HIS A 93 -43.46 0.97 11.79
N VAL A 94 -43.55 1.13 13.11
CA VAL A 94 -43.25 2.40 13.81
C VAL A 94 -41.83 2.92 13.50
N TYR A 95 -40.89 2.02 13.20
CA TYR A 95 -39.49 2.34 12.93
C TYR A 95 -39.15 2.46 11.44
N ALA A 96 -40.09 2.20 10.53
CA ALA A 96 -39.89 2.33 9.08
C ALA A 96 -39.35 3.71 8.69
N LYS A 97 -39.80 4.75 9.41
CA LYS A 97 -39.37 6.13 9.23
C LYS A 97 -37.89 6.37 9.55
N VAL A 98 -37.30 5.60 10.46
CA VAL A 98 -35.90 5.77 10.90
C VAL A 98 -34.91 5.36 9.80
N PHE A 99 -35.33 4.46 8.91
CA PHE A 99 -34.55 3.96 7.78
C PHE A 99 -34.94 4.64 6.45
N GLY A 100 -35.80 5.66 6.51
CA GLY A 100 -36.11 6.49 5.35
C GLY A 100 -34.96 7.43 5.00
N GLU A 101 -34.89 7.82 3.73
CA GLU A 101 -33.86 8.70 3.17
C GLU A 101 -33.71 10.03 3.94
N GLU A 102 -34.81 10.52 4.55
CA GLU A 102 -34.85 11.73 5.37
C GLU A 102 -34.11 11.64 6.71
N GLU A 103 -34.06 10.46 7.34
CA GLU A 103 -33.40 10.24 8.64
C GLU A 103 -32.00 9.63 8.47
N PHE A 104 -31.75 8.86 7.41
CA PHE A 104 -30.44 8.24 7.13
C PHE A 104 -29.32 9.29 6.96
N ASN A 105 -29.64 10.44 6.36
CA ASN A 105 -28.69 11.52 6.14
C ASN A 105 -28.48 12.44 7.36
N LYS A 106 -29.15 12.18 8.48
CA LYS A 106 -28.94 12.94 9.71
C LYS A 106 -27.80 12.30 10.50
N LEU A 107 -26.67 13.00 10.55
CA LEU A 107 -25.61 12.67 11.49
C LEU A 107 -26.16 12.82 12.92
N PRO A 108 -25.86 11.88 13.84
CA PRO A 108 -26.19 12.08 15.24
C PRO A 108 -25.50 13.35 15.71
N LEU A 109 -26.26 14.29 16.29
CA LEU A 109 -25.71 15.54 16.81
C LEU A 109 -24.70 15.18 17.91
N ILE A 110 -23.41 15.36 17.63
CA ILE A 110 -22.36 15.22 18.64
C ILE A 110 -22.65 16.31 19.69
N ALA A 111 -22.97 15.89 20.92
CA ALA A 111 -23.09 16.79 22.05
C ALA A 111 -21.79 17.62 22.12
N THR A 112 -21.90 18.93 21.89
CA THR A 112 -20.79 19.85 22.10
C THR A 112 -20.38 19.72 23.57
N MET A 113 -19.21 19.11 23.81
CA MET A 113 -18.53 19.22 25.08
C MET A 113 -18.19 20.69 25.30
N THR A 114 -19.04 21.42 26.02
CA THR A 114 -18.68 22.72 26.57
C THR A 114 -17.62 22.47 27.66
N SER A 115 -16.36 22.58 27.25
CA SER A 115 -15.30 22.98 28.17
C SER A 115 -15.57 24.43 28.57
N GLY A 116 -15.89 24.63 29.85
CA GLY A 116 -16.07 25.92 30.47
C GLY A 116 -15.52 25.85 31.89
N LEU A 117 -14.23 26.10 32.01
CA LEU A 117 -13.54 26.42 33.26
C LEU A 117 -14.08 27.77 33.78
N THR A 118 -14.62 27.82 34.99
CA THR A 118 -14.32 28.81 36.05
C THR A 118 -14.84 28.26 37.37
#